data_AF-A0A2M7Y120-F1
#
_entry.id   AF-A0A2M7Y120-F1
#
_cell.length_a   1.000
_cell.length_b   1.000
_cell.length_c   1.000
_cell.angle_alpha   90.00
_cell.angle_beta   90.00
_cell.angle_gamma   90.00
#
_symmetry.space_group_name_H-M   'P 1'
#
loop_
_entity.id
_entity.type
_entity.pdbx_description
1 polymer ?
#
loop_
_entity_poly.entity_id
_entity_poly.type
_entity_poly.pdbx_seq_one_letter_code
_entity_poly.pdbx_strand_id
1 'polypeptide(L)' 'MSSRKIVCNALKVSVVVGTALNLINQGEYLMAGQGLMMGNVALNYLVPFCVSAWSGARALPIHEPGSRHADAREPER' A
#
# COMPACT_ATOMS: atom_id res chain seq x y z
N MET A 1 -8.44 4.07 -9.73
CA MET A 1 -8.16 2.66 -9.40
C MET A 1 -9.29 2.13 -8.54
N SER A 2 -9.68 0.85 -8.66
CA SER A 2 -10.66 0.26 -7.73
C SER A 2 -9.96 -0.10 -6.42
N SER A 3 -10.66 0.01 -5.29
CA SER A 3 -10.17 -0.37 -3.96
C SER A 3 -9.58 -1.80 -3.94
N ARG A 4 -10.19 -2.72 -4.70
CA ARG A 4 -9.69 -4.10 -4.84
C ARG A 4 -8.30 -4.18 -5.47
N LYS A 5 -8.00 -3.34 -6.46
CA LYS A 5 -6.69 -3.28 -7.11
C LYS A 5 -5.62 -2.73 -6.16
N ILE A 6 -5.98 -1.76 -5.31
CA ILE A 6 -5.09 -1.21 -4.28
C ILE A 6 -4.71 -2.32 -3.28
N VAL A 7 -5.69 -3.05 -2.76
CA VAL A 7 -5.45 -4.16 -1.82
C VAL A 7 -4.58 -5.25 -2.46
N CYS A 8 -4.88 -5.68 -3.69
CA CYS A 8 -4.06 -6.70 -4.38
C CYS A 8 -2.61 -6.24 -4.60
N ASN A 9 -2.39 -4.97 -4.95
CA ASN A 9 -1.03 -4.44 -5.11
C ASN A 9 -0.32 -4.34 -3.75
N ALA A 10 -1.00 -3.87 -2.71
CA ALA A 10 -0.44 -3.79 -1.36
C ALA A 10 -0.04 -5.17 -0.81
N LEU A 11 -0.84 -6.22 -1.09
CA LEU A 11 -0.49 -7.60 -0.73
C LEU A 11 0.77 -8.07 -1.45
N LYS A 12 0.89 -7.82 -2.77
CA LYS A 12 2.10 -8.19 -3.52
C LYS A 12 3.36 -7.51 -2.97
N VAL A 13 3.27 -6.21 -2.70
CA VAL A 13 4.39 -5.45 -2.11
C VAL A 13 4.74 -5.99 -0.72
N SER A 14 3.73 -6.22 0.12
CA SER A 14 3.90 -6.79 1.46
C SER A 14 4.62 -8.13 1.45
N VAL A 15 4.26 -9.04 0.54
CA VAL A 15 4.92 -10.35 0.43
C VAL A 15 6.40 -10.18 0.07
N VAL A 16 6.71 -9.42 -0.99
CA VAL A 16 8.10 -9.26 -1.46
C VAL A 16 8.97 -8.55 -0.43
N VAL A 17 8.51 -7.39 0.06
CA VAL A 17 9.26 -6.58 1.03
C VAL A 17 9.32 -7.29 2.38
N GLY A 18 8.23 -7.91 2.82
CA GLY A 18 8.20 -8.63 4.09
C GLY A 18 9.09 -9.86 4.12
N THR A 19 9.19 -10.60 3.01
CA THR A 19 10.19 -11.69 2.89
C THR A 19 11.61 -11.15 2.96
N ALA A 20 11.92 -10.06 2.25
CA ALA A 20 13.24 -9.42 2.30
C ALA A 20 13.58 -8.94 3.72
N LEU A 21 12.66 -8.26 4.40
CA LEU A 21 12.83 -7.80 5.78
C LEU A 21 13.02 -8.97 6.75
N ASN A 22 12.33 -10.09 6.55
CA ASN A 22 12.49 -11.26 7.41
C ASN A 22 13.88 -11.90 7.27
N LEU A 23 14.40 -11.94 6.04
CA LEU A 23 15.76 -12.41 5.76
C LEU A 23 16.82 -11.47 6.33
N ILE A 24 16.64 -10.16 6.20
CA ILE A 24 17.60 -9.17 6.72
C ILE A 24 17.58 -9.11 8.24
N ASN A 25 16.39 -9.10 8.86
CA ASN A 25 16.25 -8.90 10.30
C ASN A 25 16.46 -10.19 11.12
N GLN A 26 16.17 -11.36 10.54
CA GLN A 26 16.14 -12.63 11.27
C GLN A 26 16.85 -13.79 10.54
N GLY A 27 17.53 -13.52 9.41
CA GLY A 27 18.22 -14.54 8.64
C GLY A 27 19.36 -15.21 9.40
N GLU A 28 20.13 -14.43 10.18
CA GLU A 28 21.18 -14.98 11.03
C GLU A 28 20.63 -15.91 12.12
N TYR A 29 19.48 -15.55 12.73
CA TYR A 29 18.81 -16.39 13.72
C TYR A 29 18.37 -17.72 13.10
N LEU A 30 17.83 -17.68 11.88
CA LEU A 30 17.44 -18.89 11.14
C LEU A 30 18.65 -19.77 10.83
N MET A 31 19.77 -19.18 10.41
CA MET A 31 21.04 -19.90 10.13
C MET A 31 21.67 -20.47 11.41
N ALA A 32 21.55 -19.76 12.53
CA ALA A 32 22.02 -20.20 13.84
C ALA A 32 21.10 -21.25 14.52
N GLY A 33 20.01 -21.66 13.85
CA GLY A 33 19.02 -22.59 14.41
C GLY A 33 18.22 -22.00 15.58
N GLN A 34 18.23 -20.67 15.74
CA GLN A 34 17.44 -19.97 16.73
C GLN A 34 16.01 -19.75 16.22
N GLY A 35 15.04 -19.80 17.13
CA GLY A 35 13.64 -19.57 16.81
C GLY A 35 13.39 -18.17 16.27
N LEU A 36 12.43 -18.05 15.34
CA LEU A 36 12.01 -16.75 14.81
C LEU A 36 11.16 -15.99 15.83
N MET A 37 11.38 -14.68 15.93
CA MET A 37 10.49 -13.79 16.68
C MET A 37 9.23 -13.55 15.87
N MET A 38 8.18 -14.32 16.15
CA MET A 38 6.90 -14.28 15.41
C MET A 38 6.28 -12.88 15.33
N GLY A 39 6.47 -12.03 16.35
CA GLY A 39 6.05 -10.63 16.33
C GLY A 39 6.74 -9.82 15.22
N ASN A 40 8.05 -10.01 15.04
CA ASN A 40 8.82 -9.36 13.98
C ASN A 40 8.41 -9.89 12.60
N VAL A 41 8.15 -11.20 12.48
CA VAL A 41 7.62 -11.79 11.24
C VAL A 41 6.31 -11.12 10.85
N ALA A 42 5.36 -11.00 11.78
CA ALA A 42 4.07 -10.37 11.53
C ALA A 42 4.22 -8.90 11.09
N LEU A 43 5.05 -8.12 11.79
CA LEU A 43 5.28 -6.71 11.47
C LEU A 43 5.98 -6.52 10.12
N ASN A 44 6.92 -7.41 9.76
CA ASN A 44 7.62 -7.37 8.47
C ASN A 44 6.66 -7.49 7.28
N TYR A 45 5.51 -8.15 7.43
CA TYR A 45 4.47 -8.16 6.39
C TYR A 45 3.42 -7.06 6.58
N LEU A 46 2.97 -6.81 7.81
CA LEU A 46 1.89 -5.87 8.10
C LEU A 46 2.25 -4.43 7.75
N VAL A 47 3.46 -3.99 8.12
CA VAL A 47 3.90 -2.60 7.89
C VAL A 47 3.94 -2.26 6.39
N PRO A 48 4.63 -3.02 5.51
CA PRO A 48 4.63 -2.73 4.08
C PRO A 48 3.25 -2.87 3.42
N PHE A 49 2.36 -3.73 3.94
CA PHE A 49 0.96 -3.76 3.49
C PHE A 49 0.25 -2.44 3.79
N CYS A 50 0.29 -1.98 5.04
CA CYS A 50 -0.39 -0.76 5.49
C CYS A 50 0.09 0.47 4.73
N VAL A 51 1.42 0.64 4.58
CA VAL A 51 2.00 1.77 3.85
C VAL A 51 1.61 1.74 2.37
N SER A 52 1.64 0.56 1.74
CA SER A 52 1.26 0.41 0.32
C SER A 52 -0.22 0.69 0.09
N ALA A 53 -1.09 0.21 0.99
CA ALA A 53 -2.53 0.46 0.94
C ALA A 53 -2.86 1.96 1.14
N TRP A 54 -2.22 2.61 2.11
CA TRP A 54 -2.38 4.04 2.39
C TRP A 54 -1.95 4.90 1.20
N SER A 55 -0.76 4.65 0.65
CA SER A 55 -0.26 5.34 -0.54
C SER A 55 -1.17 5.12 -1.74
N GLY A 56 -1.67 3.91 -1.96
CA GLY A 56 -2.61 3.61 -3.04
C GLY A 56 -3.96 4.29 -2.89
N ALA A 57 -4.48 4.41 -1.67
CA ALA A 57 -5.72 5.14 -1.39
C ALA A 57 -5.56 6.65 -1.61
N ARG A 58 -4.43 7.23 -1.18
CA ARG A 58 -4.12 8.66 -1.38
C ARG A 58 -3.87 9.04 -2.83
N ALA A 59 -3.40 8.11 -3.66
CA ALA A 59 -3.19 8.34 -5.08
C ALA A 59 -4.50 8.37 -5.89
N LEU A 60 -5.65 8.08 -5.27
CA LEU A 60 -6.94 8.28 -5.91
C LEU A 60 -7.16 9.78 -6.10
N PRO A 61 -7.49 10.23 -7.32
CA PRO A 61 -7.79 11.64 -7.54
C PRO A 61 -8.98 12.03 -6.67
N ILE A 62 -8.81 13.10 -5.89
CA ILE A 62 -9.94 13.78 -5.25
C ILE A 62 -10.77 14.33 -6.42
N HIS A 63 -11.92 13.71 -6.69
CA HIS A 63 -12.87 14.29 -7.63
C HIS A 63 -13.35 15.59 -6.99
N GLU A 64 -12.87 16.74 -7.46
CA GLU A 64 -13.47 18.03 -7.12
C GLU A 64 -14.84 18.11 -7.81
N PRO A 65 -15.96 18.06 -7.06
CA PRO A 65 -17.28 18.24 -7.63
C PRO A 65 -17.49 19.74 -7.86
N GLY A 66 -17.00 20.29 -8.97
CA GLY A 66 -17.03 21.76 -9.14
C GLY A 66 -16.84 22.37 -10.52
N SER A 67 -16.48 21.64 -11.58
CA SER A 67 -16.16 22.27 -12.88
C SER A 67 -17.23 22.11 -13.98
N ARG A 68 -18.42 21.55 -13.67
CA ARG A 68 -19.49 21.35 -14.67
C ARG A 68 -20.45 22.53 -14.88
N HIS A 69 -20.19 23.70 -14.27
CA HIS A 69 -21.09 24.87 -14.35
C HIS A 69 -20.50 26.13 -14.99
N ALA A 70 -19.25 26.12 -15.45
CA ALA A 70 -18.65 27.29 -16.11
C ALA A 70 -18.90 27.35 -17.64
N ASP A 71 -19.40 26.27 -18.24
CA ASP A 71 -19.53 26.14 -19.72
C ASP A 71 -20.96 26.37 -20.25
N ALA A 72 -21.88 26.86 -19.41
CA ALA A 72 -23.29 27.03 -19.77
C ALA A 72 -23.75 28.51 -19.81
N ARG A 73 -22.82 29.47 -19.87
CA ARG A 73 -23.16 30.89 -20.06
C ARG A 73 -22.36 31.51 -21.20
N GLU A 74 -22.64 31.05 -22.40
CA GLU A 74 -22.53 31.92 -23.57
C GLU A 74 -23.90 32.61 -23.71
N PRO A 75 -24.02 33.92 -23.45
CA PRO A 75 -25.28 34.62 -23.63
C PRO A 75 -25.48 34.85 -25.13
N GLU A 76 -26.46 34.17 -25.72
CA GLU A 76 -27.09 34.67 -26.93
C GLU A 76 -27.65 36.08 -26.66
N ARG A 77 -26.92 37.13 -27.07
CA ARG A 77 -27.42 38.42 -27.59
C ARG A 77 -26.36 39.15 -28.39
#